data_AF-X1CYN4-F1
#
_entry.id   AF-X1CYN4-F1
#
_cell.length_a   1.000
_cell.length_b   1.000
_cell.length_c   1.000
_cell.angle_alpha   90.00
_cell.angle_beta   90.00
_cell.angle_gamma   90.00
#
_symmetry.space_group_name_H-M   'P 1'
#
loop_
_entity.id
_entity.type
_entity.pdbx_description
1 polymer ?
#
loop_
_entity_poly.entity_id
_entity_poly.type
_entity_poly.pdbx_seq_one_letter_code
_entity_poly.pdbx_strand_id
1 'polypeptide(L)'
;AGMRGLVADARGEIIDKPIKSNFREGLSVLEYFLSTHGARQGLADTALRTADSGYLTRRLVDVSQDVIVKEHDCGTKEGKDIYVLTLEGEPNPSLLSRICAKTVADSSTGEIIIKSGKVIKSEHVNRLIKANIEMLTVRSVLNCKVEHGVCKMCYGEDMATGKLVEIGEAVGIIAAQSIGEPGTQLTMRTFHTGGVASTYIQKPIRVPVDGELIIPSTVLKKLKMTKKALNEERNKREKEGKEFFSKNIDHLTRRFMLQ
;
A
#
# COMPACT_ATOMS: atom_id res chain seq x y z
N ALA A 1 -8.84 24.14 18.48
CA ALA A 1 -10.08 24.67 19.05
C ALA A 1 -11.22 23.80 18.55
N GLY A 2 -11.68 22.86 19.37
CA GLY A 2 -12.67 21.85 19.00
C GLY A 2 -12.92 20.94 20.21
N MET A 3 -14.01 20.19 20.22
CA MET A 3 -14.34 19.27 21.32
C MET A 3 -13.40 18.05 21.34
N ARG A 4 -13.20 17.47 22.52
CA ARG A 4 -12.47 16.19 22.63
C ARG A 4 -13.25 15.02 22.00
N GLY A 5 -14.57 15.07 22.07
CA GLY A 5 -15.44 14.13 21.36
C GLY A 5 -15.71 12.83 22.13
N LEU A 6 -15.95 11.76 21.38
CA LEU A 6 -16.28 10.45 21.93
C LEU A 6 -15.04 9.76 22.50
N VAL A 7 -15.23 9.06 23.61
CA VAL A 7 -14.20 8.29 24.31
C VAL A 7 -14.60 6.82 24.43
N ALA A 8 -13.63 5.91 24.34
CA ALA A 8 -13.84 4.49 24.55
C ALA A 8 -13.67 4.11 26.04
N ASP A 9 -14.50 3.17 26.50
CA ASP A 9 -14.34 2.50 27.80
C ASP A 9 -13.20 1.46 27.76
N ALA A 10 -12.84 0.88 28.91
CA ALA A 10 -11.83 -0.17 29.03
C ALA A 10 -12.13 -1.43 28.18
N ARG A 11 -13.40 -1.64 27.79
CA ARG A 11 -13.82 -2.70 26.86
C ARG A 11 -13.66 -2.35 25.38
N GLY A 12 -13.28 -1.11 25.06
CA GLY A 12 -13.20 -0.60 23.69
C GLY A 12 -14.55 -0.12 23.11
N GLU A 13 -15.63 -0.18 23.89
CA GLU A 13 -16.93 0.34 23.51
C GLU A 13 -16.96 1.87 23.60
N ILE A 14 -17.65 2.52 22.65
CA ILE A 14 -17.78 3.98 22.64
C ILE A 14 -18.79 4.39 23.72
N ILE A 15 -18.39 5.32 24.59
CA ILE A 15 -19.26 5.90 25.60
C ILE A 15 -20.20 6.91 24.93
N ASP A 16 -21.52 6.72 25.11
CA ASP A 16 -22.57 7.53 24.48
C ASP A 16 -22.51 9.03 24.83
N LYS A 17 -21.92 9.37 25.98
CA LYS A 17 -21.80 10.76 26.44
C LYS A 17 -20.48 11.37 25.93
N PRO A 18 -20.51 12.28 24.94
CA PRO A 18 -19.30 12.90 24.43
C PRO A 18 -18.73 13.95 25.41
N ILE A 19 -17.41 14.11 25.38
CA ILE A 19 -16.71 15.20 26.06
C ILE A 19 -16.78 16.44 25.16
N LYS A 20 -17.56 17.44 25.60
CA LYS A 20 -17.79 18.67 24.83
C LYS A 20 -16.66 19.66 25.00
N SER A 21 -16.08 19.70 26.20
CA SER A 21 -15.01 20.61 26.56
C SER A 21 -13.69 20.25 25.86
N ASN A 22 -12.79 21.22 25.79
CA ASN A 22 -11.47 21.06 25.18
C ASN A 22 -10.35 21.34 26.17
N PHE A 23 -9.11 20.92 25.88
CA PHE A 23 -8.00 21.06 26.82
C PHE A 23 -7.64 22.51 27.17
N ARG A 24 -8.06 23.50 26.36
CA ARG A 24 -7.86 24.92 26.66
C ARG A 24 -8.91 25.47 27.63
N GLU A 25 -10.16 25.02 27.49
CA GLU A 25 -11.27 25.37 28.38
C GLU A 25 -11.24 24.61 29.70
N GLY A 26 -10.53 23.48 29.73
CA GLY A 26 -10.49 22.56 30.86
C GLY A 26 -11.60 21.51 30.77
N LEU A 27 -11.45 20.42 31.54
CA LEU A 27 -12.41 19.33 31.59
C LEU A 27 -13.13 19.37 32.94
N SER A 28 -14.45 19.16 32.94
CA SER A 28 -15.16 18.93 34.20
C SER A 28 -14.68 17.62 34.87
N VAL A 29 -14.92 17.48 36.18
CA VAL A 29 -14.51 16.28 36.94
C VAL A 29 -15.02 14.99 36.28
N LEU A 30 -16.27 14.99 35.82
CA LEU A 30 -16.86 13.83 35.15
C LEU A 30 -16.22 13.56 33.78
N GLU A 31 -15.98 14.59 32.97
CA GLU A 31 -15.33 14.44 31.65
C GLU A 31 -13.88 13.95 31.79
N TYR A 32 -13.17 14.43 32.80
CA TYR A 32 -11.84 13.94 33.12
C TYR A 32 -11.89 12.47 33.54
N PHE A 33 -12.80 12.10 34.45
CA PHE A 33 -12.96 10.71 34.90
C PHE A 33 -13.29 9.75 33.75
N LEU A 34 -14.20 10.11 32.85
CA LEU A 34 -14.52 9.32 31.65
C LEU A 34 -13.31 9.15 30.74
N SER A 35 -12.48 10.19 30.60
CA SER A 35 -11.24 10.11 29.82
C SER A 35 -10.18 9.18 30.42
N THR A 36 -10.21 8.90 31.74
CA THR A 36 -9.14 8.10 32.37
C THR A 36 -9.23 6.61 32.03
N HIS A 37 -10.43 6.09 31.76
CA HIS A 37 -10.65 4.66 31.53
C HIS A 37 -9.92 4.18 30.26
N GLY A 38 -10.22 4.80 29.11
CA GLY A 38 -9.52 4.50 27.86
C GLY A 38 -8.03 4.81 27.91
N ALA A 39 -7.61 5.88 28.62
CA ALA A 39 -6.20 6.23 28.75
C ALA A 39 -5.40 5.19 29.56
N ARG A 40 -5.94 4.72 30.68
CA ARG A 40 -5.30 3.69 31.52
C ARG A 40 -5.22 2.36 30.78
N GLN A 41 -6.29 1.96 30.09
CA GLN A 41 -6.29 0.76 29.28
C GLN A 41 -5.22 0.84 28.17
N GLY A 42 -5.14 1.96 27.46
CA GLY A 42 -4.11 2.16 26.42
C GLY A 42 -2.68 2.08 26.97
N LEU A 43 -2.41 2.62 28.17
CA LEU A 43 -1.10 2.50 28.82
C LEU A 43 -0.78 1.05 29.22
N ALA A 44 -1.76 0.33 29.79
CA ALA A 44 -1.59 -1.08 30.15
C ALA A 44 -1.36 -1.96 28.91
N ASP A 45 -2.15 -1.75 27.86
CA ASP A 45 -2.01 -2.48 26.58
C ASP A 45 -0.65 -2.20 25.92
N THR A 46 -0.17 -0.96 25.99
CA THR A 46 1.17 -0.61 25.48
C THR A 46 2.24 -1.40 26.23
N ALA A 47 2.17 -1.46 27.56
CA ALA A 47 3.13 -2.19 28.38
C ALA A 47 3.10 -3.70 28.13
N LEU A 48 1.91 -4.30 28.00
CA LEU A 48 1.76 -5.74 27.76
C LEU A 48 2.17 -6.14 26.34
N ARG A 49 1.65 -5.45 25.32
CA ARG A 49 1.81 -5.85 23.91
C ARG A 49 3.22 -5.60 23.36
N THR A 50 4.00 -4.74 24.01
CA THR A 50 5.41 -4.55 23.66
C THR A 50 6.19 -5.86 23.82
N ALA A 51 5.88 -6.66 24.86
CA ALA A 51 6.51 -7.96 25.07
C ALA A 51 6.15 -8.95 23.95
N ASP A 52 4.89 -8.98 23.52
CA ASP A 52 4.42 -9.86 22.44
C ASP A 52 5.09 -9.54 21.10
N SER A 53 5.27 -8.25 20.79
CA SER A 53 5.96 -7.81 19.58
C SER A 53 7.46 -8.18 19.59
N GLY A 54 8.11 -8.07 20.75
CA GLY A 54 9.48 -8.54 20.93
C GLY A 54 9.59 -10.06 20.75
N TYR A 55 8.65 -10.82 21.31
CA TYR A 55 8.59 -12.27 21.14
C TYR A 55 8.38 -12.68 19.69
N LEU A 56 7.48 -12.00 18.96
CA LEU A 56 7.28 -12.21 17.52
C LEU A 56 8.58 -11.98 16.75
N THR A 57 9.28 -10.87 17.02
CA THR A 57 10.55 -10.53 16.37
C THR A 57 11.59 -11.63 16.59
N ARG A 58 11.70 -12.15 17.82
CA ARG A 58 12.58 -13.28 18.14
C ARG A 58 12.23 -14.51 17.31
N ARG A 59 10.95 -14.89 17.23
CA ARG A 59 10.52 -16.05 16.42
C ARG A 59 10.78 -15.85 14.92
N LEU A 60 10.59 -14.63 14.42
CA LEU A 60 10.90 -14.31 13.02
C LEU A 60 12.40 -14.49 12.75
N VAL A 61 13.27 -14.03 13.67
CA VAL A 61 14.72 -14.24 13.58
C VAL A 61 15.06 -15.72 13.62
N ASP A 62 14.50 -16.49 14.56
CA ASP A 62 14.78 -17.92 14.70
C ASP A 62 14.44 -18.72 13.42
N VAL A 63 13.35 -18.35 12.73
CA VAL A 63 12.92 -19.03 11.48
C VAL A 63 13.72 -18.57 10.25
N SER A 64 14.21 -17.32 10.26
CA SER A 64 14.84 -16.70 9.08
C SER A 64 16.37 -16.66 9.13
N GLN A 65 17.01 -17.06 10.23
CA GLN A 65 18.45 -16.97 10.42
C GLN A 65 19.29 -17.66 9.32
N ASP A 66 18.77 -18.75 8.74
CA ASP A 66 19.47 -19.53 7.71
C ASP A 66 19.28 -18.94 6.30
N VAL A 67 18.48 -17.88 6.15
CA VAL A 67 18.23 -17.23 4.86
C VAL A 67 19.33 -16.21 4.57
N ILE A 68 20.39 -16.70 3.92
CA ILE A 68 21.57 -15.93 3.51
C ILE A 68 21.69 -15.94 1.98
N VAL A 69 22.26 -14.87 1.40
CA VAL A 69 22.59 -14.85 -0.03
C VAL A 69 23.80 -15.75 -0.29
N LYS A 70 23.62 -16.86 -1.00
CA LYS A 70 24.71 -17.84 -1.25
C LYS A 70 25.32 -17.79 -2.64
N GLU A 71 24.51 -17.48 -3.63
CA GLU A 71 24.91 -17.60 -5.04
C GLU A 71 24.48 -16.36 -5.84
N HIS A 72 25.13 -16.17 -6.99
CA HIS A 72 24.74 -15.08 -7.89
C HIS A 72 23.37 -15.35 -8.53
N ASP A 73 23.18 -16.48 -9.19
CA ASP A 73 21.94 -16.81 -9.90
C ASP A 73 21.61 -18.32 -9.80
N CYS A 74 20.37 -18.63 -9.40
CA CYS A 74 19.85 -20.01 -9.36
C CYS A 74 19.28 -20.50 -10.71
N GLY A 75 19.32 -19.68 -11.76
CA GLY A 75 18.87 -20.05 -13.11
C GLY A 75 17.37 -20.19 -13.28
N THR A 76 16.56 -19.90 -12.26
CA THR A 76 15.10 -19.97 -12.36
C THR A 76 14.56 -18.93 -13.34
N LYS A 77 13.68 -19.38 -14.24
CA LYS A 77 12.89 -18.52 -15.14
C LYS A 77 11.49 -18.24 -14.59
N GLU A 78 11.15 -18.90 -13.48
CA GLU A 78 9.88 -18.70 -12.79
C GLU A 78 9.92 -17.37 -12.06
N GLY A 79 8.80 -16.66 -12.11
CA GLY A 79 8.64 -15.38 -11.45
C GLY A 79 7.24 -15.24 -10.88
N LYS A 80 7.03 -14.13 -10.18
CA LYS A 80 5.74 -13.73 -9.66
C LYS A 80 5.24 -12.54 -10.47
N ASP A 81 3.99 -12.60 -10.91
CA ASP A 81 3.34 -11.47 -11.55
C ASP A 81 2.91 -10.45 -10.50
N ILE A 82 3.28 -9.19 -10.71
CA ILE A 82 2.94 -8.07 -9.83
C ILE A 82 2.35 -6.94 -10.68
N TYR A 83 1.26 -6.34 -10.20
CA TYR A 83 0.63 -5.19 -10.82
C TYR A 83 1.53 -3.95 -10.76
N VAL A 84 1.59 -3.21 -11.87
CA VAL A 84 2.35 -1.96 -12.00
C VAL A 84 1.74 -0.83 -11.17
N LEU A 85 0.42 -0.80 -11.08
CA LEU A 85 -0.35 0.17 -10.30
C LEU A 85 -1.00 -0.50 -9.09
N THR A 86 -1.14 0.25 -8.01
CA THR A 86 -1.97 -0.13 -6.87
C THR A 86 -3.45 0.03 -7.21
N LEU A 87 -4.33 -0.50 -6.35
CA LEU A 87 -5.78 -0.28 -6.47
C LEU A 87 -6.16 1.22 -6.41
N GLU A 88 -5.30 2.06 -5.85
CA GLU A 88 -5.50 3.50 -5.74
C GLU A 88 -5.03 4.28 -7.00
N GLY A 89 -4.45 3.58 -7.98
CA GLY A 89 -3.91 4.20 -9.20
C GLY A 89 -2.50 4.77 -9.03
N GLU A 90 -1.83 4.48 -7.92
CA GLU A 90 -0.45 4.93 -7.67
C GLU A 90 0.56 3.87 -8.13
N PRO A 91 1.80 4.25 -8.49
CA PRO A 91 2.86 3.29 -8.81
C PRO A 91 3.10 2.31 -7.66
N ASN A 92 3.14 1.01 -7.95
CA ASN A 92 3.31 0.00 -6.92
C ASN A 92 4.76 0.00 -6.37
N PRO A 93 4.99 0.37 -5.10
CA PRO A 93 6.34 0.41 -4.53
C PRO A 93 6.98 -0.97 -4.46
N SER A 94 6.18 -2.05 -4.45
CA SER A 94 6.68 -3.43 -4.35
C SER A 94 7.50 -3.86 -5.56
N LEU A 95 7.41 -3.15 -6.69
CA LEU A 95 8.18 -3.46 -7.91
C LEU A 95 9.60 -2.92 -7.86
N LEU A 96 9.86 -1.89 -7.06
CA LEU A 96 11.18 -1.27 -6.96
C LEU A 96 12.19 -2.26 -6.38
N SER A 97 13.45 -2.11 -6.78
CA SER A 97 14.58 -2.92 -6.31
C SER A 97 14.51 -4.41 -6.67
N ARG A 98 13.44 -4.88 -7.33
CA ARG A 98 13.32 -6.26 -7.82
C ARG A 98 13.94 -6.43 -9.19
N ILE A 99 14.23 -7.68 -9.55
CA ILE A 99 14.76 -8.04 -10.86
C ILE A 99 13.65 -8.52 -11.79
N CYS A 100 13.66 -8.00 -13.02
CA CYS A 100 12.72 -8.37 -14.06
C CYS A 100 13.03 -9.79 -14.58
N ALA A 101 12.02 -10.68 -14.61
CA ALA A 101 12.20 -12.07 -15.03
C ALA A 101 12.08 -12.25 -16.56
N LYS A 102 11.26 -11.42 -17.22
CA LYS A 102 11.02 -11.47 -18.67
C LYS A 102 11.25 -10.10 -19.28
N THR A 103 11.90 -10.04 -20.43
CA THR A 103 12.05 -8.77 -21.16
C THR A 103 10.67 -8.22 -21.53
N VAL A 104 10.43 -6.95 -21.21
CA VAL A 104 9.19 -6.25 -21.51
C VAL A 104 9.48 -5.14 -22.52
N ALA A 105 8.71 -5.17 -23.60
CA ALA A 105 8.71 -4.16 -24.65
C ALA A 105 7.34 -3.49 -24.71
N ASP A 106 7.32 -2.24 -25.17
CA ASP A 106 6.09 -1.52 -25.45
C ASP A 106 5.41 -2.13 -26.69
N SER A 107 4.14 -2.51 -26.55
CA SER A 107 3.33 -3.07 -27.64
C SER A 107 3.10 -2.09 -28.79
N SER A 108 3.18 -0.78 -28.52
CA SER A 108 2.86 0.26 -29.51
C SER A 108 4.09 0.67 -30.32
N THR A 109 5.24 0.84 -29.65
CA THR A 109 6.48 1.33 -30.27
C THR A 109 7.46 0.20 -30.60
N GLY A 110 7.31 -0.99 -30.00
CA GLY A 110 8.27 -2.08 -30.10
C GLY A 110 9.56 -1.84 -29.32
N GLU A 111 9.69 -0.71 -28.61
CA GLU A 111 10.88 -0.39 -27.83
C GLU A 111 10.95 -1.24 -26.56
N ILE A 112 12.15 -1.75 -26.25
CA ILE A 112 12.39 -2.49 -25.02
C ILE A 112 12.41 -1.52 -23.83
N ILE A 113 11.47 -1.69 -22.89
CA ILE A 113 11.38 -0.88 -21.67
C ILE A 113 12.38 -1.39 -20.63
N ILE A 114 12.41 -2.71 -20.41
CA ILE A 114 13.30 -3.36 -19.47
C ILE A 114 13.70 -4.75 -19.97
N LYS A 115 15.00 -5.05 -19.91
CA LYS A 115 15.55 -6.37 -20.27
C LYS A 115 15.43 -7.34 -19.09
N SER A 116 15.25 -8.61 -19.39
CA SER A 116 15.39 -9.71 -18.43
C SER A 116 16.70 -9.59 -17.64
N GLY A 117 16.64 -9.80 -16.33
CA GLY A 117 17.81 -9.76 -15.44
C GLY A 117 18.26 -8.36 -15.03
N LYS A 118 17.51 -7.29 -15.38
CA LYS A 118 17.78 -5.93 -14.90
C LYS A 118 16.92 -5.58 -13.69
N VAL A 119 17.47 -4.72 -12.84
CA VAL A 119 16.77 -4.17 -11.67
C VAL A 119 15.75 -3.14 -12.13
N ILE A 120 14.58 -3.17 -11.50
CA ILE A 120 13.48 -2.24 -11.73
C ILE A 120 13.70 -1.00 -10.88
N LYS A 121 13.80 0.14 -11.57
CA LYS A 121 13.91 1.49 -11.00
C LYS A 121 12.64 2.29 -11.30
N SER A 122 12.45 3.40 -10.60
CA SER A 122 11.28 4.28 -10.77
C SER A 122 11.09 4.76 -12.20
N GLU A 123 12.19 4.98 -12.94
CA GLU A 123 12.15 5.34 -14.37
C GLU A 123 11.49 4.26 -15.24
N HIS A 124 11.80 2.98 -14.96
CA HIS A 124 11.19 1.86 -15.67
C HIS A 124 9.69 1.76 -15.36
N VAL A 125 9.30 1.97 -14.10
CA VAL A 125 7.88 1.94 -13.69
C VAL A 125 7.07 3.03 -14.42
N ASN A 126 7.61 4.25 -14.51
CA ASN A 126 6.94 5.33 -15.25
C ASN A 126 6.78 5.02 -16.75
N ARG A 127 7.77 4.36 -17.36
CA ARG A 127 7.67 3.92 -18.77
C ARG A 127 6.63 2.81 -18.94
N LEU A 128 6.53 1.86 -18.00
CA LEU A 128 5.52 0.80 -18.00
C LEU A 128 4.10 1.38 -17.90
N ILE A 129 3.91 2.40 -17.06
CA ILE A 129 2.62 3.10 -16.91
C ILE A 129 2.23 3.79 -18.22
N LYS A 130 3.16 4.50 -18.87
CA LYS A 130 2.91 5.15 -20.18
C LYS A 130 2.61 4.15 -21.30
N ALA A 131 3.23 2.99 -21.27
CA ALA A 131 2.99 1.91 -22.23
C ALA A 131 1.71 1.10 -21.93
N ASN A 132 0.94 1.50 -20.90
CA ASN A 132 -0.29 0.83 -20.46
C ASN A 132 -0.11 -0.67 -20.17
N ILE A 133 1.00 -1.03 -19.52
CA ILE A 133 1.30 -2.41 -19.11
C ILE A 133 0.83 -2.62 -17.68
N GLU A 134 -0.12 -3.54 -17.48
CA GLU A 134 -0.77 -3.75 -16.19
C GLU A 134 0.05 -4.61 -15.21
N MET A 135 0.75 -5.62 -15.72
CA MET A 135 1.46 -6.62 -14.92
C MET A 135 2.88 -6.86 -15.41
N LEU A 136 3.77 -7.11 -14.46
CA LEU A 136 5.17 -7.44 -14.70
C LEU A 136 5.55 -8.73 -13.98
N THR A 137 6.16 -9.68 -14.71
CA THR A 137 6.75 -10.88 -14.10
C THR A 137 8.12 -10.53 -13.51
N VAL A 138 8.27 -10.63 -12.20
CA VAL A 138 9.53 -10.37 -11.48
C VAL A 138 10.08 -11.63 -10.83
N ARG A 139 11.40 -11.67 -10.61
CA ARG A 139 12.00 -12.74 -9.80
C ARG A 139 11.59 -12.56 -8.34
N SER A 140 11.45 -13.68 -7.65
CA SER A 140 10.99 -13.74 -6.26
C SER A 140 11.83 -14.72 -5.47
N VAL A 141 12.05 -14.40 -4.19
CA VAL A 141 12.67 -15.29 -3.22
C VAL A 141 11.88 -16.59 -3.02
N LEU A 142 10.55 -16.56 -3.20
CA LEU A 142 9.69 -17.74 -3.07
C LEU A 142 9.90 -18.79 -4.17
N ASN A 143 10.35 -18.36 -5.35
CA ASN A 143 10.56 -19.24 -6.50
C ASN A 143 12.06 -19.52 -6.71
N CYS A 144 12.89 -19.24 -5.70
CA CYS A 144 14.32 -19.47 -5.75
C CYS A 144 14.59 -20.97 -5.63
N LYS A 145 15.55 -21.47 -6.43
CA LYS A 145 15.92 -22.91 -6.46
C LYS A 145 17.19 -23.22 -5.65
N VAL A 146 17.69 -22.27 -4.85
CA VAL A 146 18.83 -22.49 -3.95
C VAL A 146 18.35 -23.30 -2.74
N GLU A 147 19.04 -24.39 -2.40
CA GLU A 147 18.59 -25.31 -1.33
C GLU A 147 18.59 -24.67 0.07
N HIS A 148 19.59 -23.85 0.39
CA HIS A 148 19.77 -23.28 1.73
C HIS A 148 20.07 -21.78 1.67
N GLY A 149 19.10 -20.98 1.26
CA GLY A 149 19.23 -19.52 1.21
C GLY A 149 18.57 -18.94 -0.02
N VAL A 150 19.10 -17.83 -0.52
CA VAL A 150 18.59 -17.18 -1.73
C VAL A 150 19.74 -16.78 -2.65
N CYS A 151 19.45 -16.59 -3.94
CA CYS A 151 20.41 -16.02 -4.87
C CYS A 151 20.26 -14.50 -4.98
N LYS A 152 21.36 -13.82 -5.33
CA LYS A 152 21.43 -12.36 -5.57
C LYS A 152 20.35 -11.91 -6.55
N MET A 153 20.12 -12.69 -7.61
CA MET A 153 19.14 -12.35 -8.65
C MET A 153 17.66 -12.53 -8.24
N CYS A 154 17.34 -13.37 -7.26
CA CYS A 154 15.97 -13.54 -6.76
C CYS A 154 15.62 -12.54 -5.65
N TYR A 155 16.61 -12.08 -4.89
CA TYR A 155 16.44 -11.03 -3.89
C TYR A 155 16.38 -9.65 -4.55
N GLY A 156 17.40 -9.30 -5.35
CA GLY A 156 17.49 -8.02 -6.05
C GLY A 156 18.44 -7.04 -5.36
N GLU A 157 18.03 -5.78 -5.34
CA GLU A 157 18.77 -4.65 -4.79
C GLU A 157 18.45 -4.49 -3.30
N ASP A 158 19.48 -4.25 -2.50
CA ASP A 158 19.31 -3.83 -1.12
C ASP A 158 18.74 -2.41 -1.07
N MET A 159 17.61 -2.26 -0.38
CA MET A 159 16.89 -1.00 -0.26
C MET A 159 17.64 0.04 0.57
N ALA A 160 18.61 -0.37 1.40
CA ALA A 160 19.41 0.55 2.21
C ALA A 160 20.56 1.17 1.41
N THR A 161 21.27 0.37 0.61
CA THR A 161 22.45 0.82 -0.15
C THR A 161 22.17 1.21 -1.60
N GLY A 162 21.04 0.76 -2.17
CA GLY A 162 20.73 0.95 -3.59
C GLY A 162 21.66 0.17 -4.53
N LYS A 163 22.27 -0.91 -4.02
CA LYS A 163 23.16 -1.80 -4.78
C LYS A 163 22.63 -3.23 -4.73
N LEU A 164 23.00 -4.03 -5.70
CA LEU A 164 22.65 -5.46 -5.67
C LEU A 164 23.23 -6.10 -4.42
N VAL A 165 22.42 -6.91 -3.74
CA VAL A 165 22.79 -7.58 -2.48
C VAL A 165 24.08 -8.39 -2.63
N GLU A 166 24.95 -8.39 -1.62
CA GLU A 166 26.22 -9.13 -1.72
C GLU A 166 26.11 -10.58 -1.24
N ILE A 167 27.01 -11.43 -1.73
CA ILE A 167 27.07 -12.83 -1.28
C ILE A 167 27.56 -12.85 0.18
N GLY A 168 26.87 -13.61 1.02
CA GLY A 168 27.10 -13.69 2.46
C GLY A 168 26.18 -12.79 3.29
N GLU A 169 25.33 -11.97 2.66
CA GLU A 169 24.44 -11.06 3.37
C GLU A 169 23.26 -11.79 4.02
N ALA A 170 23.03 -11.53 5.31
CA ALA A 170 22.03 -12.19 6.14
C ALA A 170 20.63 -11.57 5.96
N VAL A 171 20.09 -11.67 4.75
CA VAL A 171 18.82 -11.07 4.35
C VAL A 171 17.62 -11.53 5.20
N GLY A 172 17.65 -12.74 5.76
CA GLY A 172 16.62 -13.22 6.67
C GLY A 172 16.53 -12.41 7.96
N ILE A 173 17.67 -12.12 8.59
CA ILE A 173 17.74 -11.30 9.81
C ILE A 173 17.26 -9.87 9.51
N ILE A 174 17.70 -9.30 8.40
CA ILE A 174 17.28 -7.97 7.94
C ILE A 174 15.76 -7.92 7.74
N ALA A 175 15.19 -8.94 7.09
CA ALA A 175 13.75 -9.04 6.87
C ALA A 175 12.96 -9.19 8.18
N ALA A 176 13.44 -10.02 9.12
CA ALA A 176 12.80 -10.19 10.42
C ALA A 176 12.76 -8.89 11.23
N GLN A 177 13.86 -8.12 11.23
CA GLN A 177 13.92 -6.81 11.90
C GLN A 177 13.03 -5.77 11.21
N SER A 178 13.04 -5.76 9.87
CA SER A 178 12.20 -4.85 9.06
C SER A 178 10.70 -5.05 9.30
N ILE A 179 10.28 -6.22 9.80
CA ILE A 179 8.91 -6.50 10.25
C ILE A 179 8.76 -6.20 11.74
N GLY A 180 9.71 -6.65 12.56
CA GLY A 180 9.62 -6.62 14.02
C GLY A 180 9.72 -5.21 14.65
N GLU A 181 10.64 -4.37 14.18
CA GLU A 181 10.79 -3.01 14.70
C GLU A 181 9.54 -2.16 14.42
N PRO A 182 9.03 -2.08 13.17
CA PRO A 182 7.78 -1.37 12.92
C PRO A 182 6.59 -1.99 13.65
N GLY A 183 6.53 -3.31 13.81
CA GLY A 183 5.48 -3.97 14.61
C GLY A 183 5.48 -3.51 16.07
N THR A 184 6.67 -3.39 16.66
CA THR A 184 6.84 -2.89 18.04
C THR A 184 6.48 -1.41 18.11
N GLN A 185 6.85 -0.64 17.10
CA GLN A 185 6.46 0.76 17.02
C GLN A 185 4.94 0.92 16.87
N LEU A 186 4.26 0.08 16.07
CA LEU A 186 2.82 0.14 15.90
C LEU A 186 2.08 -0.21 17.20
N THR A 187 2.51 -1.24 17.94
CA THR A 187 1.93 -1.55 19.25
C THR A 187 2.12 -0.40 20.23
N MET A 188 3.25 0.31 20.17
CA MET A 188 3.48 1.53 20.92
C MET A 188 2.73 2.76 20.40
N ARG A 189 2.31 2.81 19.12
CA ARG A 189 1.69 3.97 18.41
C ARG A 189 0.16 3.90 18.20
N THR A 190 -0.47 2.74 18.38
CA THR A 190 -1.87 2.53 17.95
C THR A 190 -2.96 2.85 18.98
N PHE A 191 -2.67 2.92 20.29
CA PHE A 191 -3.73 3.01 21.31
C PHE A 191 -3.69 4.23 22.25
N HIS A 192 -2.78 5.18 22.06
CA HIS A 192 -2.79 6.48 22.78
C HIS A 192 -3.35 7.62 21.92
N THR A 193 -4.24 7.34 20.99
CA THR A 193 -5.15 8.36 20.43
C THR A 193 -6.13 8.92 21.49
N GLY A 194 -5.78 8.86 22.78
CA GLY A 194 -6.44 9.58 23.88
C GLY A 194 -7.91 9.24 24.08
N GLY A 195 -8.36 8.09 23.57
CA GLY A 195 -9.76 7.68 23.51
C GLY A 195 -10.56 8.29 22.36
N VAL A 196 -9.98 9.16 21.52
CA VAL A 196 -10.73 9.89 20.48
C VAL A 196 -10.90 9.05 19.21
N ALA A 197 -12.15 8.77 18.85
CA ALA A 197 -12.49 8.13 17.58
C ALA A 197 -12.53 9.17 16.45
N SER A 198 -11.65 9.05 15.46
CA SER A 198 -11.67 9.85 14.23
C SER A 198 -11.88 8.97 13.00
N THR A 199 -12.86 9.30 12.17
CA THR A 199 -13.17 8.56 10.94
C THR A 199 -12.23 8.96 9.79
N TYR A 200 -11.70 7.97 9.08
CA TYR A 200 -10.90 8.17 7.86
C TYR A 200 -11.74 8.77 6.72
N ILE A 201 -11.23 9.81 6.09
CA ILE A 201 -11.81 10.42 4.88
C ILE A 201 -11.34 9.60 3.66
N GLN A 202 -12.28 9.10 2.85
CA GLN A 202 -11.96 8.42 1.59
C GLN A 202 -11.20 9.37 0.64
N LYS A 203 -10.07 8.90 0.10
CA LYS A 203 -9.27 9.62 -0.91
C LYS A 203 -9.93 9.51 -2.30
N PRO A 204 -9.85 10.57 -3.13
CA PRO A 204 -10.29 10.49 -4.52
C PRO A 204 -9.33 9.61 -5.34
N ILE A 205 -9.88 8.76 -6.22
CA ILE A 205 -9.11 7.96 -7.18
C ILE A 205 -8.64 8.89 -8.32
N ARG A 206 -7.34 8.84 -8.65
CA ARG A 206 -6.76 9.60 -9.77
C ARG A 206 -6.33 8.65 -10.87
N VAL A 207 -6.54 9.07 -12.12
CA VAL A 207 -6.03 8.33 -13.28
C VAL A 207 -4.58 8.74 -13.50
N PRO A 208 -3.62 7.80 -13.59
CA PRO A 208 -2.19 8.12 -13.70
C PRO A 208 -1.72 8.46 -15.12
N VAL A 209 -2.58 8.34 -16.12
CA VAL A 209 -2.26 8.55 -17.54
C VAL A 209 -3.31 9.44 -18.18
N ASP A 210 -2.85 10.33 -19.06
CA ASP A 210 -3.72 11.15 -19.89
C ASP A 210 -4.48 10.25 -20.88
N GLY A 211 -5.80 10.25 -20.79
CA GLY A 211 -6.62 9.36 -21.57
C GLY A 211 -8.08 9.76 -21.58
N GLU A 212 -8.79 9.21 -22.56
CA GLU A 212 -10.22 9.41 -22.73
C GLU A 212 -10.97 8.31 -21.98
N LEU A 213 -11.62 8.65 -20.87
CA LEU A 213 -12.43 7.68 -20.13
C LEU A 213 -13.72 7.40 -20.89
N ILE A 214 -13.85 6.17 -21.39
CA ILE A 214 -15.04 5.71 -22.08
C ILE A 214 -15.97 4.97 -21.10
N ILE A 215 -17.07 5.61 -20.69
CA ILE A 215 -18.06 4.99 -19.79
C ILE A 215 -19.24 4.42 -20.61
N PRO A 216 -19.57 3.12 -20.49
CA PRO A 216 -20.76 2.55 -21.11
C PRO A 216 -22.06 3.15 -20.55
N SER A 217 -23.02 3.43 -21.43
CA SER A 217 -24.33 3.98 -21.05
C SER A 217 -25.13 3.13 -20.06
N THR A 218 -24.90 1.82 -19.99
CA THR A 218 -25.49 0.91 -18.99
C THR A 218 -24.98 1.15 -17.57
N VAL A 219 -23.69 1.47 -17.42
CA VAL A 219 -23.08 1.77 -16.12
C VAL A 219 -23.54 3.13 -15.61
N LEU A 220 -23.69 4.11 -16.51
CA LEU A 220 -24.25 5.43 -16.19
C LEU A 220 -25.70 5.35 -15.68
N LYS A 221 -26.53 4.46 -16.27
CA LYS A 221 -27.91 4.21 -15.82
C LYS A 221 -27.93 3.57 -14.42
N LYS A 222 -27.04 2.62 -14.13
CA LYS A 222 -26.91 1.99 -12.80
C LYS A 222 -26.44 2.96 -11.72
N LEU A 223 -25.51 3.86 -12.07
CA LEU A 223 -24.94 4.83 -11.13
C LEU A 223 -25.84 6.06 -10.85
N LYS A 224 -27.05 6.14 -11.44
CA LYS A 224 -27.98 7.28 -11.34
C LYS A 224 -27.30 8.65 -11.57
N MET A 225 -26.22 8.70 -12.33
CA MET A 225 -25.50 9.95 -12.60
C MET A 225 -26.28 10.77 -13.64
N THR A 226 -26.69 11.98 -13.27
CA THR A 226 -27.34 12.90 -14.21
C THR A 226 -26.31 13.44 -15.18
N LYS A 227 -26.66 13.55 -16.48
CA LYS A 227 -25.81 14.09 -17.57
C LYS A 227 -25.19 15.47 -17.28
N LYS A 228 -25.68 16.20 -16.26
CA LYS A 228 -25.15 17.48 -15.78
C LYS A 228 -23.90 17.39 -14.90
N ALA A 229 -23.56 16.22 -14.34
CA ALA A 229 -22.38 16.05 -13.46
C ALA A 229 -21.06 15.85 -14.24
N LEU A 230 -21.16 15.53 -15.54
CA LEU A 230 -20.03 15.47 -16.47
C LEU A 230 -19.96 16.81 -17.20
N ASN A 231 -19.19 17.77 -16.66
CA ASN A 231 -18.94 19.06 -17.34
C ASN A 231 -18.50 18.85 -18.80
N GLU A 232 -19.05 19.70 -19.66
CA GLU A 232 -19.13 19.59 -21.12
C GLU A 232 -17.77 19.57 -21.84
N GLU A 233 -17.36 18.41 -22.34
CA GLU A 233 -16.70 18.29 -23.64
C GLU A 233 -17.32 17.09 -24.36
N ARG A 234 -18.11 17.38 -25.40
CA ARG A 234 -18.91 16.39 -26.13
C ARG A 234 -18.10 15.85 -27.30
N ASN A 235 -17.62 14.61 -27.22
CA ASN A 235 -17.30 13.83 -28.41
C ASN A 235 -18.12 12.53 -28.38
N LYS A 236 -19.24 12.52 -29.11
CA LYS A 236 -19.96 11.29 -29.41
C LYS A 236 -19.16 10.51 -30.45
N ARG A 237 -18.63 9.35 -30.10
CA ARG A 237 -18.14 8.37 -31.07
C ARG A 237 -19.05 7.15 -31.01
N GLU A 238 -19.76 6.89 -32.10
CA GLU A 238 -20.49 5.64 -32.29
C GLU A 238 -19.50 4.59 -32.84
N LYS A 239 -19.28 3.52 -32.08
CA LYS A 239 -18.78 2.25 -32.60
C LYS A 239 -19.75 1.16 -32.15
N GLU A 240 -20.16 0.29 -33.07
CA GLU A 240 -20.92 -0.94 -32.74
C GLU A 240 -22.22 -0.73 -31.94
N GLY A 241 -23.05 0.25 -32.29
CA GLY A 241 -24.42 0.39 -31.75
C GLY A 241 -24.51 0.68 -30.25
N LYS A 242 -23.41 1.07 -29.59
CA LYS A 242 -23.36 1.44 -28.17
C LYS A 242 -22.92 2.89 -28.04
N GLU A 243 -23.71 3.71 -27.33
CA GLU A 243 -23.33 5.09 -27.00
C GLU A 243 -22.17 5.09 -25.98
N PHE A 244 -21.06 5.71 -26.35
CA PHE A 244 -19.88 5.89 -25.53
C PHE A 244 -19.73 7.34 -25.07
N PHE A 245 -19.43 7.55 -23.79
CA PHE A 245 -19.13 8.88 -23.22
C PHE A 245 -17.65 8.99 -23.01
N SER A 246 -17.04 10.05 -23.53
CA SER A 246 -15.61 10.20 -23.61
C SER A 246 -15.22 11.51 -22.91
N LYS A 247 -14.25 11.47 -21.97
CA LYS A 247 -13.81 12.66 -21.23
C LYS A 247 -12.30 12.61 -20.99
N ASN A 248 -11.60 13.70 -21.32
CA ASN A 248 -10.23 13.96 -20.86
C ASN A 248 -10.28 14.28 -19.36
N ILE A 249 -9.62 13.47 -18.53
CA ILE A 249 -9.69 13.60 -17.07
C ILE A 249 -8.49 14.40 -16.59
N ASP A 250 -8.68 15.68 -16.31
CA ASP A 250 -7.76 16.39 -15.41
C ASP A 250 -8.14 16.19 -13.94
N HIS A 251 -9.42 16.26 -13.56
CA HIS A 251 -9.79 16.07 -12.15
C HIS A 251 -11.24 15.57 -12.02
N LEU A 252 -11.42 14.38 -11.42
CA LEU A 252 -12.72 13.95 -10.89
C LEU A 252 -12.71 14.07 -9.36
N THR A 253 -13.37 15.13 -8.87
CA THR A 253 -13.33 15.58 -7.48
C THR A 253 -14.43 15.00 -6.58
N ARG A 254 -15.15 13.94 -6.98
CA ARG A 254 -16.26 13.41 -6.16
C ARG A 254 -16.30 11.88 -6.06
N ARG A 255 -16.65 11.46 -4.84
CA ARG A 255 -16.72 10.09 -4.30
C ARG A 255 -17.44 9.11 -5.22
N PHE A 256 -16.84 7.94 -5.41
CA PHE A 256 -17.54 6.72 -5.77
C PHE A 256 -17.41 5.72 -4.62
N MET A 257 -18.53 5.42 -3.96
CA MET A 257 -18.66 4.21 -3.16
C MET A 257 -19.04 3.09 -4.12
N LEU A 258 -18.21 2.06 -4.21
CA LEU A 258 -18.59 0.79 -4.79
C LEU A 258 -19.18 -0.08 -3.68
N GLN A 259 -20.52 -0.11 -3.64
CA GLN A 259 -21.34 -1.23 -3.19
C GLN A 259 -22.50 -1.38 -4.17
#